data_AF-A0A8J9TJF5-F1
#
_entry.id   AF-A0A8J9TJF5-F1
#
_cell.length_a   1.000
_cell.length_b   1.000
_cell.length_c   1.000
_cell.angle_alpha   90.00
_cell.angle_beta   90.00
_cell.angle_gamma   90.00
#
_symmetry.space_group_name_H-M   'P 1'
#
loop_
_entity.id
_entity.type
_entity.pdbx_description
1 polymer ?
#
loop_
_entity_poly.entity_id
_entity_poly.type
_entity_poly.pdbx_seq_one_letter_code
_entity_poly.pdbx_strand_id
1 'polypeptide(L)'
;IWVRNYQVIEEQPSNAKEAHQIKKNSGREEATSMVEIGPRFVLNPIRIFRGSFGGQTLFQNPDFVSPNEIRSLERKSKGSQYDQRKNSQKERHERKSQLVLPEDPLESVFR
;
A
#
# COMPACT_ATOMS: atom_id res chain seq x y z
N ILE A 1 -1.42 13.51 4.96
CA ILE A 1 -2.44 14.53 5.27
C ILE A 1 -3.81 13.94 4.99
N TRP A 2 -4.74 14.00 5.95
CA TRP A 2 -6.09 13.43 5.80
C TRP A 2 -7.07 14.56 5.51
N VAL A 3 -7.81 14.43 4.42
CA VAL A 3 -8.78 15.43 3.98
C VAL A 3 -10.19 14.87 4.10
N ARG A 4 -11.09 15.68 4.66
CA ARG A 4 -12.53 15.45 4.76
C ARG A 4 -13.28 16.71 4.38
N ASN A 5 -14.49 16.55 3.87
CA ASN A 5 -15.35 17.65 3.47
C ASN A 5 -16.72 17.48 4.15
N TYR A 6 -17.14 18.55 4.82
CA TYR A 6 -18.38 18.62 5.57
C TYR A 6 -19.21 19.80 5.09
N GLN A 7 -20.51 19.58 4.92
CA GLN A 7 -21.48 20.67 4.85
C GLN A 7 -21.99 20.97 6.25
N VAL A 8 -22.02 22.25 6.57
CA VAL A 8 -22.63 22.76 7.79
C VAL A 8 -24.11 22.98 7.53
N ILE A 9 -24.96 22.44 8.38
CA ILE A 9 -26.41 22.62 8.36
C ILE A 9 -26.78 23.34 9.66
N GLU A 10 -27.49 24.45 9.54
CA GLU A 10 -28.05 25.19 10.66
C GLU A 10 -29.55 24.94 10.69
N GLU A 11 -30.01 24.34 11.78
CA GLU A 11 -31.43 24.10 12.03
C GLU A 11 -31.99 25.24 12.89
N GLN A 12 -32.94 25.99 12.32
CA GLN A 12 -33.69 26.99 13.06
C GLN A 12 -34.86 26.36 13.81
N PRO A 13 -35.06 26.69 15.10
CA PRO A 13 -36.17 26.16 15.88
C PRO A 13 -37.50 26.69 15.35
N SER A 14 -38.44 25.79 15.07
CA SER A 14 -39.79 26.15 14.62
C SER A 14 -40.69 26.62 15.77
N ASN A 15 -40.45 26.10 16.98
CA ASN A 15 -41.25 26.38 18.17
C ASN A 15 -40.40 26.96 19.32
N ALA A 16 -41.03 27.79 20.16
CA ALA A 16 -40.37 28.42 21.32
C ALA A 16 -39.83 27.41 22.35
N LYS A 17 -40.47 26.23 22.50
CA LYS A 17 -39.99 25.15 23.37
C LYS A 17 -38.72 24.48 22.83
N GLU A 18 -38.62 24.33 21.50
CA GLU A 18 -37.45 23.79 20.81
C GLU A 18 -36.28 24.78 20.89
N ALA A 19 -36.53 26.08 20.67
CA ALA A 19 -35.54 27.14 20.81
C ALA A 19 -34.91 27.17 22.22
N HIS A 20 -35.73 27.03 23.26
CA HIS A 20 -35.23 26.99 24.64
C HIS A 20 -34.38 25.74 24.92
N GLN A 21 -34.71 24.58 24.35
CA GLN A 21 -33.90 23.36 24.49
C GLN A 21 -32.57 23.46 23.75
N ILE A 22 -32.57 23.99 22.53
CA ILE A 22 -31.34 24.21 21.75
C ILE A 22 -30.43 25.18 22.50
N LYS A 23 -30.94 26.31 22.97
CA LYS A 23 -30.17 27.30 23.75
C LYS A 23 -29.62 26.72 25.06
N LYS A 24 -30.36 25.83 25.72
CA LYS A 24 -29.91 25.13 26.93
C LYS A 24 -28.80 24.11 26.65
N ASN A 25 -28.84 23.43 25.52
CA ASN A 25 -27.90 22.35 25.18
C ASN A 25 -26.65 22.84 24.44
N SER A 26 -26.78 23.76 23.49
CA SER A 26 -25.67 24.26 22.65
C SER A 26 -25.16 25.64 23.07
N GLY A 27 -25.89 26.36 23.93
CA GLY A 27 -25.60 27.76 24.29
C GLY A 27 -25.83 28.76 23.14
N ARG A 28 -26.30 28.31 21.97
CA ARG A 28 -26.56 29.11 20.77
C ARG A 28 -28.05 29.02 20.39
N GLU A 29 -28.51 29.99 19.59
CA GLU A 29 -29.92 30.08 19.19
C GLU A 29 -30.29 29.07 18.08
N GLU A 30 -29.29 28.58 17.37
CA GLU A 30 -29.43 27.60 16.29
C GLU A 30 -28.64 26.32 16.62
N ALA A 31 -29.16 25.17 16.17
CA ALA A 31 -28.46 23.90 16.25
C ALA A 31 -27.62 23.71 14.98
N THR A 32 -26.29 23.72 15.12
CA THR A 32 -25.38 23.47 14.01
C THR A 32 -25.01 21.99 13.95
N SER A 33 -25.29 21.32 12.82
CA SER A 33 -24.82 19.96 12.53
C SER A 33 -23.85 19.95 11.35
N MET A 34 -22.96 18.96 11.31
CA MET A 34 -22.02 18.76 10.20
C MET A 34 -22.28 17.40 9.55
N VAL A 35 -22.57 17.40 8.26
CA VAL A 35 -22.78 16.18 7.48
C VAL A 35 -21.60 15.98 6.54
N GLU A 36 -20.95 14.82 6.60
CA GLU A 36 -19.84 14.48 5.69
C GLU A 36 -20.42 14.23 4.29
N ILE A 37 -20.11 15.10 3.34
CA ILE A 37 -20.50 14.95 1.93
C ILE A 37 -19.41 14.27 1.13
N GLY A 38 -18.15 14.47 1.55
CA GLY A 38 -16.96 13.96 0.86
C GLY A 38 -16.44 14.92 -0.23
N PRO A 39 -15.41 14.53 -1.00
CA PRO A 39 -14.68 13.25 -0.95
C PRO A 39 -13.77 13.13 0.28
N ARG A 40 -13.45 11.89 0.64
CA ARG A 40 -12.45 11.55 1.66
C ARG A 40 -11.21 10.97 1.00
N PHE A 41 -10.06 11.56 1.27
CA PHE A 41 -8.80 11.08 0.71
C PHE A 41 -7.61 11.43 1.59
N VAL A 42 -6.49 10.78 1.33
CA VAL A 42 -5.23 11.02 2.01
C VAL A 42 -4.22 11.49 0.97
N LEU A 43 -3.60 12.64 1.23
CA LEU A 43 -2.48 13.16 0.45
C LEU A 43 -1.17 12.78 1.11
N ASN A 44 -0.27 12.18 0.33
CA ASN A 44 1.13 11.99 0.68
C ASN A 44 1.99 12.86 -0.26
N PRO A 45 2.60 13.97 0.22
CA PRO A 45 3.47 14.79 -0.60
C PRO A 45 4.65 13.99 -1.15
N ILE A 46 4.84 14.04 -2.47
CA ILE A 46 5.92 13.31 -3.16
C ILE A 46 7.15 14.21 -3.31
N ARG A 47 6.95 15.40 -3.90
CA ARG A 47 8.04 16.30 -4.30
C ARG A 47 7.55 17.74 -4.36
N ILE A 48 8.41 18.69 -3.98
CA ILE A 48 8.15 20.13 -4.08
C ILE A 48 9.21 20.75 -4.98
N PHE A 49 8.73 21.52 -5.96
CA PHE A 49 9.58 22.22 -6.93
C PHE A 49 9.61 23.72 -6.64
N ARG A 50 10.72 24.37 -6.98
CA ARG A 50 10.90 25.81 -6.80
C ARG A 50 10.00 26.66 -7.71
N GLY A 51 9.66 26.16 -8.90
CA GLY A 51 8.86 26.88 -9.89
C GLY A 51 7.46 26.29 -10.10
N SER A 52 6.66 26.97 -10.91
CA SER A 52 5.35 26.48 -11.31
C SER A 52 5.51 25.31 -12.28
N PHE A 53 5.00 24.14 -11.90
CA PHE A 53 5.08 22.89 -12.68
C PHE A 53 6.51 22.44 -13.07
N GLY A 54 7.56 22.95 -12.42
CA GLY A 54 8.95 22.58 -12.74
C GLY A 54 10.02 23.30 -11.93
N GLY A 55 11.27 23.14 -12.34
CA GLY A 55 12.44 23.73 -11.68
C GLY A 55 13.12 22.81 -10.66
N GLN A 56 14.10 23.35 -9.93
CA GLN A 56 14.88 22.58 -8.96
C GLN A 56 13.97 22.02 -7.86
N THR A 57 14.28 20.81 -7.43
CA THR A 57 13.59 20.15 -6.33
C THR A 57 14.08 20.67 -5.00
N LEU A 58 13.16 21.20 -4.21
CA LEU A 58 13.44 21.71 -2.87
C LEU A 58 13.25 20.61 -1.82
N PHE A 59 12.29 19.73 -2.05
CA PHE A 59 11.99 18.64 -1.15
C PHE A 59 11.56 17.40 -1.93
N GLN A 60 12.01 16.24 -1.48
CA GLN A 60 11.59 14.93 -1.95
C GLN A 60 11.39 14.04 -0.73
N ASN A 61 10.23 13.40 -0.64
CA ASN A 61 9.92 12.51 0.47
C ASN A 61 10.74 11.21 0.32
N PRO A 62 11.64 10.87 1.28
CA PRO A 62 12.43 9.65 1.22
C PRO A 62 11.61 8.38 1.46
N ASP A 63 10.49 8.48 2.17
CA ASP A 63 9.63 7.34 2.51
C ASP A 63 8.62 7.02 1.40
N PHE A 64 8.50 7.89 0.40
CA PHE A 64 7.56 7.68 -0.69
C PHE A 64 8.12 6.67 -1.69
N VAL A 65 7.49 5.48 -1.73
CA VAL A 65 7.72 4.48 -2.77
C VAL A 65 6.59 4.54 -3.79
N SER A 66 6.93 4.60 -5.07
CA SER A 66 5.90 4.66 -6.11
C SER A 66 5.16 3.32 -6.24
N PRO A 67 3.84 3.31 -6.53
CA PRO A 67 3.11 2.05 -6.74
C PRO A 67 3.66 1.21 -7.90
N ASN A 68 4.32 1.84 -8.88
CA ASN A 68 4.97 1.15 -9.98
C ASN A 68 6.23 0.41 -9.52
N GLU A 69 6.99 1.01 -8.61
CA GLU A 69 8.18 0.41 -8.03
C GLU A 69 7.83 -0.80 -7.17
N ILE A 70 6.77 -0.71 -6.35
CA ILE A 70 6.25 -1.85 -5.57
C ILE A 70 5.86 -2.99 -6.51
N ARG A 71 5.08 -2.70 -7.58
CA ARG A 71 4.69 -3.70 -8.58
C ARG A 71 5.88 -4.32 -9.32
N SER A 72 6.91 -3.53 -9.60
CA SER A 72 8.14 -4.00 -10.23
C SER A 72 8.92 -4.94 -9.29
N LEU A 73 9.03 -4.58 -8.01
CA LEU A 73 9.69 -5.37 -6.97
C LEU A 73 8.99 -6.72 -6.79
N GLU A 74 7.66 -6.74 -6.72
CA GLU A 74 6.87 -7.98 -6.65
C GLU A 74 7.12 -8.90 -7.86
N ARG A 75 7.17 -8.32 -9.06
CA ARG A 75 7.44 -9.08 -10.29
C ARG A 75 8.85 -9.67 -10.28
N LYS A 76 9.84 -8.89 -9.85
CA LYS A 76 11.23 -9.34 -9.72
C LYS A 76 11.36 -10.48 -8.71
N SER A 77 10.71 -10.37 -7.56
CA SER A 77 10.69 -11.44 -6.53
C SER A 77 10.10 -12.74 -7.06
N LYS A 78 9.01 -12.67 -7.84
CA LYS A 78 8.43 -13.84 -8.51
C LYS A 78 9.38 -14.43 -9.55
N GLY A 79 10.07 -13.59 -10.32
CA GLY A 79 11.10 -14.01 -11.27
C GLY A 79 12.27 -14.74 -10.58
N SER A 80 12.81 -14.17 -9.50
CA SER A 80 13.94 -14.78 -8.79
C SER A 80 13.59 -16.15 -8.19
N GLN A 81 12.36 -16.33 -7.68
CA GLN A 81 11.89 -17.64 -7.22
C GLN A 81 11.82 -18.66 -8.37
N TYR A 82 11.39 -18.23 -9.55
CA TYR A 82 11.39 -19.08 -10.74
C TYR A 82 12.80 -19.50 -11.12
N ASP A 83 13.74 -18.56 -11.16
CA ASP A 83 15.15 -18.81 -11.51
C ASP A 83 15.82 -19.75 -10.50
N GLN A 84 15.61 -19.54 -9.20
CA GLN A 84 16.10 -20.44 -8.15
C GLN A 84 15.56 -21.87 -8.30
N ARG A 85 14.28 -22.01 -8.64
CA ARG A 85 13.68 -23.32 -8.91
C ARG A 85 14.30 -23.98 -10.15
N LYS A 86 14.62 -23.21 -11.19
CA LYS A 86 15.27 -23.76 -12.39
C LYS A 86 16.73 -24.14 -12.15
N ASN A 87 17.47 -23.33 -11.42
CA ASN A 87 18.85 -23.63 -11.05
C ASN A 87 18.93 -24.87 -10.15
N SER A 88 18.08 -24.99 -9.13
CA SER A 88 18.03 -26.19 -8.28
C SER A 88 17.63 -27.46 -9.05
N GLN A 89 16.75 -27.36 -10.06
CA GLN A 89 16.44 -28.49 -10.94
C GLN A 89 17.66 -28.91 -11.77
N LYS A 90 18.40 -27.94 -12.32
CA LYS A 90 19.62 -28.19 -13.10
C LYS A 90 20.72 -28.83 -12.23
N GLU A 91 21.00 -28.26 -11.06
CA GLU A 91 21.97 -28.81 -10.10
C GLU A 91 21.62 -30.23 -9.67
N ARG A 92 20.33 -30.53 -9.46
CA ARG A 92 19.88 -31.89 -9.13
C ARG A 92 20.13 -32.86 -10.28
N HIS A 93 19.91 -32.42 -11.52
CA HIS A 93 20.16 -33.24 -12.70
C HIS A 93 21.65 -33.52 -12.86
N GLU A 94 22.51 -32.49 -12.74
CA GLU A 94 23.96 -32.61 -12.78
C GLU A 94 24.48 -33.55 -11.69
N ARG A 95 24.02 -33.38 -10.44
CA ARG A 95 24.38 -34.29 -9.33
C ARG A 95 23.99 -35.74 -9.63
N LYS A 96 22.81 -35.97 -10.22
CA LYS A 96 22.38 -37.32 -10.60
C LYS A 96 23.25 -37.90 -11.71
N SER A 97 23.67 -37.10 -12.68
CA SER A 97 24.58 -37.55 -13.75
C SER A 97 25.99 -37.86 -13.24
N GLN A 98 26.47 -37.15 -12.22
CA GLN A 98 27.77 -37.40 -11.59
C GLN A 98 27.75 -38.59 -10.62
N LEU A 99 26.58 -38.96 -10.09
CA LEU A 99 26.36 -40.16 -9.29
C LEU A 99 26.37 -41.43 -10.17
N VAL A 100 27.53 -41.72 -10.77
CA VAL A 100 27.80 -43.01 -11.39
C VAL A 100 28.46 -43.90 -10.35
N LEU A 101 27.84 -45.04 -10.04
CA LEU A 101 28.44 -46.05 -9.18
C LEU A 101 29.60 -46.70 -9.96
N PRO A 102 30.80 -46.82 -9.38
CA PRO A 102 31.86 -47.62 -10.01
C PRO A 102 31.39 -49.05 -10.20
N GLU A 103 31.75 -49.67 -11.33
CA GLU A 103 31.41 -51.07 -11.59
C GLU A 103 32.03 -51.98 -10.52
N ASP A 104 31.22 -52.87 -9.96
CA ASP A 104 31.66 -53.81 -8.93
C ASP A 104 32.36 -55.02 -9.59
N PRO A 105 33.66 -55.24 -9.35
CA PRO A 105 34.39 -56.35 -9.96
C PRO A 105 33.89 -57.74 -9.53
N LEU A 106 33.07 -57.84 -8.47
CA LEU A 106 32.50 -59.09 -7.97
C LEU A 106 31.01 -59.27 -8.32
N GLU A 107 30.41 -58.38 -9.13
CA GLU A 107 28.98 -58.42 -9.48
C GLU A 107 28.53 -59.77 -10.06
N SER A 108 29.41 -60.45 -10.80
CA SER A 108 29.12 -61.75 -11.42
C SER A 108 29.46 -62.97 -10.55
N VAL A 109 30.03 -62.78 -9.36
CA VAL A 109 30.63 -63.87 -8.55
C VAL A 109 29.58 -64.60 -7.70
N PHE A 110 28.51 -63.92 -7.32
CA PHE A 110 27.42 -64.51 -6.53
C PHE A 110 26.13 -64.46 -7.35
N ARG A 111 25.80 -65.57 -8.02
CA ARG A 111 24.55 -65.78 -8.73
C ARG A 111 23.73 -66.88 -8.06
#